data_AF-A0A1I2J5K4-F1
#
_entry.id   AF-A0A1I2J5K4-F1
#
_cell.length_a   1.000
_cell.length_b   1.000
_cell.length_c   1.000
_cell.angle_alpha   90.00
_cell.angle_beta   90.00
_cell.angle_gamma   90.00
#
_symmetry.space_group_name_H-M   'P 1'
#
loop_
_entity.id
_entity.type
_entity.pdbx_description
1 polymer ?
#
loop_
_entity_poly.entity_id
_entity_poly.type
_entity_poly.pdbx_seq_one_letter_code
_entity_poly.pdbx_strand_id
1 'polypeptide(L)' 'MDKHTLFSSFGKWLAPICTRTFTDQLSETRQDKYVKKLTTSAYLKLFLHAQLHGREGLRHIADDVGSVAFQQEL' A
#
# COMPACT_ATOMS: atom_id res chain seq x y z
N MET A 1 6.66 -25.74 2.79
CA MET A 1 6.68 -24.29 2.51
C MET A 1 5.30 -23.74 2.83
N ASP A 2 5.16 -23.13 4.00
CA ASP A 2 3.87 -22.79 4.62
C ASP A 2 3.11 -21.70 3.85
N LYS A 3 1.89 -22.05 3.43
CA LYS A 3 0.89 -21.20 2.75
C LYS A 3 0.46 -19.96 3.57
N HIS A 4 0.86 -19.87 4.83
CA HIS A 4 0.53 -18.76 5.73
C HIS A 4 1.62 -17.69 5.86
N THR A 5 2.76 -17.84 5.15
CA THR A 5 3.81 -16.81 5.08
C THR A 5 3.53 -15.75 4.00
N LEU A 6 2.26 -15.52 3.66
CA LEU A 6 1.79 -14.57 2.66
C LEU A 6 1.38 -13.21 3.27
N PHE A 7 1.77 -12.91 4.51
CA PHE A 7 2.01 -11.50 4.84
C PHE A 7 3.37 -11.17 4.23
N SER A 8 3.37 -10.59 3.03
CA SER A 8 4.62 -10.40 2.32
C SER A 8 5.59 -9.59 3.18
N SER A 9 6.89 -9.81 2.93
CA SER A 9 7.95 -9.00 3.49
C SER A 9 7.68 -7.49 3.29
N PHE A 10 6.97 -7.10 2.23
CA PHE A 10 6.65 -5.71 1.94
C PHE A 10 5.80 -5.06 3.03
N GLY A 11 4.65 -5.64 3.39
CA GLY A 11 3.82 -5.13 4.49
C GLY A 11 4.56 -5.06 5.84
N LYS A 12 5.44 -6.02 6.12
CA LYS A 12 6.26 -6.03 7.35
C LYS A 12 7.31 -4.90 7.35
N TRP A 13 7.92 -4.63 6.21
CA TRP A 13 8.86 -3.50 6.04
C TRP A 13 8.16 -2.14 6.14
N LEU A 14 6.89 -2.08 5.75
CA LEU A 14 6.07 -0.87 5.79
C LEU A 14 5.46 -0.57 7.16
N ALA A 15 5.25 -1.58 8.00
CA ALA A 15 4.69 -1.43 9.35
C ALA A 15 5.35 -0.33 10.21
N PRO A 16 6.69 -0.15 10.23
CA PRO A 16 7.32 0.96 10.96
C PRO A 16 7.14 2.34 10.30
N ILE A 17 6.70 2.42 9.05
CA ILE A 17 6.40 3.68 8.35
C ILE A 17 4.92 4.03 8.54
N CYS A 18 4.03 3.07 8.33
CA CYS A 18 2.59 3.16 8.61
C CYS A 18 2.30 2.85 10.09
N THR A 19 2.96 3.57 11.00
CA THR A 19 2.80 3.34 12.45
C THR A 19 1.38 3.62 12.92
N ARG A 20 1.04 3.12 14.12
CA ARG A 20 -0.23 3.41 14.79
C ARG A 20 -0.55 4.91 14.83
N THR A 21 0.45 5.74 15.15
CA THR A 21 0.30 7.20 15.19
C THR A 21 -0.10 7.78 13.82
N PHE A 22 0.45 7.25 12.73
CA PHE A 22 0.07 7.66 11.38
C PHE A 22 -1.36 7.26 11.05
N THR A 23 -1.76 6.00 11.32
CA THR A 23 -3.13 5.55 11.08
C THR A 23 -4.16 6.28 11.94
N ASP A 24 -3.80 6.60 13.19
CA ASP A 24 -4.65 7.33 14.12
C ASP A 24 -4.85 8.77 13.62
N GLN A 25 -3.78 9.45 13.19
CA GLN A 25 -3.88 10.78 12.57
C GLN A 25 -4.72 10.78 11.29
N LEU A 26 -4.59 9.78 10.42
CA LEU A 26 -5.43 9.65 9.22
C LEU A 26 -6.92 9.53 9.59
N SER A 27 -7.22 8.81 10.68
CA SER A 27 -8.59 8.64 11.16
C SER A 27 -9.16 9.92 11.79
N GLU A 28 -8.36 10.64 12.57
CA GLU A 28 -8.76 11.91 13.22
C GLU A 28 -8.97 13.02 12.21
N THR A 29 -8.06 13.14 11.24
CA THR A 29 -8.14 14.15 10.17
C THR A 29 -9.16 13.81 9.10
N ARG A 30 -9.70 12.58 9.11
CA ARG A 30 -10.71 12.09 8.16
C ARG A 30 -10.29 12.26 6.70
N GLN A 31 -8.99 12.15 6.41
CA GLN A 31 -8.45 12.35 5.05
C GLN A 31 -9.07 11.41 4.02
N ASP A 32 -9.40 10.17 4.43
CA ASP A 32 -10.01 9.17 3.57
C ASP A 32 -11.55 9.24 3.53
N LYS A 33 -12.19 10.21 4.19
CA LYS A 33 -13.65 10.26 4.38
C LYS A 33 -14.46 10.21 3.08
N TYR A 34 -13.95 10.81 2.02
CA TYR A 34 -14.63 10.87 0.71
C TYR A 34 -13.94 10.00 -0.34
N VAL A 35 -12.91 9.26 0.04
CA VAL A 35 -12.13 8.45 -0.88
C VAL A 35 -12.73 7.05 -0.96
N LYS A 36 -13.17 6.66 -2.16
CA LYS A 36 -13.84 5.36 -2.38
C LYS A 36 -12.91 4.20 -2.70
N LYS A 37 -11.72 4.47 -3.25
CA LYS A 37 -10.86 3.44 -3.87
C LYS A 37 -9.37 3.54 -3.55
N LEU A 38 -8.85 4.73 -3.26
CA LEU A 38 -7.42 4.98 -3.09
C LEU A 38 -7.16 5.65 -1.74
N THR A 39 -7.37 4.93 -0.64
CA THR A 39 -7.08 5.46 0.70
C THR A 39 -5.63 5.93 0.81
N THR A 40 -5.34 6.79 1.78
CA THR A 40 -4.00 7.34 1.97
C THR A 40 -2.98 6.23 2.24
N SER A 41 -3.39 5.19 2.96
CA SER A 41 -2.59 3.97 3.16
C SER A 41 -2.35 3.21 1.85
N ALA A 42 -3.39 3.00 1.04
CA ALA A 42 -3.29 2.35 -0.27
C ALA A 42 -2.36 3.12 -1.22
N TYR A 43 -2.48 4.44 -1.24
CA TYR A 43 -1.61 5.33 -2.01
C TYR A 43 -0.15 5.19 -1.56
N LEU A 44 0.11 5.21 -0.24
CA LEU A 44 1.47 5.11 0.28
C LEU A 44 2.14 3.77 -0.08
N LYS A 45 1.39 2.67 0.07
CA LYS A 45 1.85 1.34 -0.36
C LYS A 45 2.14 1.30 -1.86
N LEU A 46 1.25 1.86 -2.68
CA LEU A 46 1.43 1.93 -4.13
C LEU A 46 2.65 2.76 -4.52
N PHE A 47 2.82 3.91 -3.88
CA PHE A 47 3.94 4.79 -4.12
C PHE A 47 5.27 4.10 -3.77
N LEU A 48 5.36 3.48 -2.60
CA LEU A 48 6.57 2.77 -2.17
C LEU A 48 6.87 1.56 -3.06
N HIS A 49 5.85 0.83 -3.49
CA HIS A 49 6.00 -0.27 -4.45
C HIS A 49 6.55 0.24 -5.79
N ALA A 50 5.97 1.33 -6.33
CA ALA A 50 6.42 1.94 -7.57
C ALA A 50 7.88 2.43 -7.49
N GLN A 51 8.27 3.06 -6.37
CA GLN A 51 9.65 3.50 -6.14
C GLN A 51 10.62 2.33 -6.05
N LEU A 52 10.27 1.28 -5.30
CA LEU A 52 11.12 0.10 -5.12
C LEU A 52 11.36 -0.65 -6.44
N HIS A 53 10.36 -0.68 -7.31
CA HIS A 53 10.43 -1.34 -8.62
C HIS A 53 10.82 -0.39 -9.77
N GLY A 54 11.16 0.87 -9.47
CA GLY A 54 11.60 1.85 -10.47
C GLY A 54 10.56 2.09 -11.57
N ARG A 55 9.26 2.14 -11.23
CA ARG A 55 8.20 2.34 -12.22
C ARG A 55 8.18 3.79 -12.70
N GLU A 56 8.54 4.01 -13.95
CA GLU A 56 8.68 5.35 -14.53
C GLU A 56 7.37 6.01 -14.98
N GLY A 57 6.28 5.25 -15.09
CA GLY A 57 5.03 5.74 -15.67
C GLY A 57 3.77 5.16 -15.04
N LEU A 58 2.70 5.95 -15.08
CA LEU A 58 1.38 5.58 -14.55
C LEU A 58 0.84 4.27 -15.15
N ARG A 59 1.24 3.93 -16.37
CA ARG A 59 0.83 2.68 -17.02
C ARG A 59 1.39 1.45 -16.29
N HIS A 60 2.68 1.44 -16.00
CA HIS A 60 3.31 0.35 -15.26
C HIS A 60 2.78 0.24 -13.84
N ILE A 61 2.50 1.39 -13.20
CA ILE A 61 1.87 1.44 -11.88
C ILE A 61 0.44 0.84 -11.93
N ALA A 62 -0.33 1.16 -12.98
CA ALA A 62 -1.68 0.61 -13.14
C ALA A 62 -1.68 -0.91 -13.37
N ASP A 63 -0.71 -1.41 -14.14
CA ASP A 63 -0.52 -2.85 -14.37
C ASP A 63 -0.20 -3.56 -13.04
N ASP A 64 0.67 -2.98 -12.21
CA ASP A 64 1.00 -3.50 -10.88
C ASP A 64 -0.20 -3.48 -9.93
N VAL A 65 -0.99 -2.40 -9.92
CA VAL A 65 -2.23 -2.30 -9.13
C VAL A 65 -3.20 -3.41 -9.52
N GLY A 66 -3.30 -3.74 -10.81
CA GLY A 66 -4.16 -4.83 -11.28
C GLY A 66 -3.67 -6.24 -10.91
N SER A 67 -2.44 -6.38 -10.43
CA SER A 67 -1.86 -7.69 -10.12
C SER A 67 -2.45 -8.29 -8.83
N VAL A 68 -2.74 -9.59 -8.85
CA VAL A 68 -3.26 -10.31 -7.68
C VAL A 68 -2.29 -10.24 -6.50
N ALA A 69 -0.98 -10.23 -6.76
CA ALA A 69 0.05 -10.14 -5.74
C ALA A 69 -0.01 -8.81 -4.98
N PHE A 70 -0.15 -7.68 -5.69
CA PHE A 70 -0.22 -6.37 -5.04
C PHE A 70 -1.59 -6.10 -4.41
N GLN A 71 -2.68 -6.63 -4.99
CA GLN A 71 -4.02 -6.56 -4.40
C GLN A 71 -4.12 -7.24 -3.02
N GLN A 72 -3.29 -8.25 -2.74
CA GLN A 72 -3.23 -8.88 -1.41
C GLN A 72 -2.53 -7.99 -0.36
N GLU A 73 -1.77 -6.99 -0.80
CA GLU A 73 -1.01 -6.07 0.06
C GLU A 73 -1.74 -4.76 0.35
N LEU A 74 -2.75 -4.38 -0.45
CA LEU A 74 -3.55 -3.17 -0.31
C LEU A 74 -4.49 -3.23 0.89
#